data_AF-A0A9D4M9F2-F1
#
_entry.id   AF-A0A9D4M9F2-F1
#
_cell.length_a   1.000
_cell.length_b   1.000
_cell.length_c   1.000
_cell.angle_alpha   90.00
_cell.angle_beta   90.00
_cell.angle_gamma   90.00
#
_symmetry.space_group_name_H-M   'P 1'
#
loop_
_entity.id
_entity.type
_entity.pdbx_description
1 polymer ?
#
loop_
_entity_poly.entity_id
_entity_poly.type
_entity_poly.pdbx_seq_one_letter_code
_entity_poly.pdbx_strand_id
1 'polypeptide(L)' 'MGMNLLINAALGETRGPKTETGIYQPSSRGFMDNFTLTTTTHGQARWMLTAMTDVASLARMKNKAAKS' A
#
# COMPACT_ATOMS: atom_id res chain seq x y z
N MET A 1 -4.70 1.49 16.35
CA MET A 1 -4.86 0.38 15.38
C MET A 1 -5.12 0.89 13.95
N GLY A 2 -4.40 1.92 13.47
CA GLY A 2 -4.63 2.49 12.13
C GLY A 2 -3.88 1.78 11.00
N MET A 3 -2.66 1.29 11.28
CA MET A 3 -1.81 0.61 10.29
C MET A 3 -2.43 -0.70 9.76
N ASN A 4 -3.11 -1.46 10.63
CA ASN A 4 -3.81 -2.68 10.20
C ASN A 4 -4.97 -2.38 9.23
N LEU A 5 -5.62 -1.21 9.34
CA LEU A 5 -6.68 -0.81 8.40
C LEU A 5 -6.09 -0.52 7.01
N LEU A 6 -4.92 0.10 6.95
CA LEU A 6 -4.19 0.36 5.71
C LEU A 6 -3.70 -0.93 5.06
N ILE A 7 -3.11 -1.85 5.85
CA ILE A 7 -2.67 -3.16 5.36
C ILE A 7 -3.85 -3.95 4.78
N ASN A 8 -4.97 -4.04 5.51
CA ASN A 8 -6.15 -4.78 5.05
C ASN A 8 -6.78 -4.16 3.79
N ALA A 9 -6.88 -2.83 3.71
CA ALA A 9 -7.39 -2.16 2.52
C ALA A 9 -6.49 -2.40 1.30
N ALA A 10 -5.19 -2.34 1.48
CA ALA A 10 -4.24 -2.55 0.39
C ALA A 10 -4.14 -4.02 -0.05
N LEU A 11 -4.33 -4.99 0.85
CA LEU A 11 -4.36 -6.42 0.49
C LEU A 11 -5.49 -6.75 -0.49
N GLY A 12 -6.63 -6.05 -0.43
CA GLY A 12 -7.74 -6.23 -1.37
C GLY A 12 -7.43 -5.70 -2.78
N GLU A 13 -6.64 -4.63 -2.87
CA GLU A 13 -6.38 -3.89 -4.12
C GLU A 13 -5.07 -4.32 -4.81
N THR A 14 -4.14 -4.93 -4.09
CA THR A 14 -2.78 -5.19 -4.57
C THR A 14 -2.52 -6.70 -4.72
N ARG A 15 -2.15 -7.14 -5.92
CA ARG A 15 -1.47 -8.43 -6.13
C ARG A 15 0.01 -8.13 -6.27
N GLY A 16 0.85 -8.77 -5.46
CA GLY A 16 2.26 -8.41 -5.36
C GLY A 16 3.02 -8.67 -6.65
N PRO A 17 4.31 -8.34 -6.69
CA PRO A 17 5.11 -8.54 -7.89
C PRO A 17 5.24 -10.04 -8.15
N LYS A 18 5.01 -10.44 -9.41
CA LYS A 18 5.21 -11.80 -9.86
C LYS A 18 6.69 -11.98 -10.19
N THR A 19 7.33 -12.90 -9.49
CA THR A 19 8.72 -13.31 -9.77
C THR A 19 8.79 -14.09 -11.09
N GLU A 20 9.98 -14.22 -11.67
CA GLU A 20 10.21 -15.00 -12.91
C GLU A 20 9.81 -16.48 -12.75
N THR A 21 9.90 -17.02 -11.54
CA THR A 21 9.43 -18.38 -11.20
C THR A 21 7.92 -18.49 -11.03
N GLY A 22 7.18 -17.39 -11.27
CA GLY A 22 5.72 -17.33 -11.20
C GLY A 22 5.14 -17.14 -9.80
N ILE A 23 5.97 -17.02 -8.77
CA ILE A 23 5.55 -16.83 -7.38
C ILE A 23 5.24 -15.35 -7.14
N TYR A 24 4.09 -15.06 -6.53
CA TYR A 24 3.72 -13.72 -6.08
C TYR A 24 4.38 -13.42 -4.74
N GLN A 25 5.14 -12.32 -4.65
CA GLN A 25 5.62 -11.82 -3.36
C GLN A 25 4.49 -11.09 -2.60
N PRO A 26 4.64 -10.88 -1.28
CA PRO A 26 3.71 -10.06 -0.51
C PRO A 26 3.55 -8.69 -1.17
N SER A 27 2.30 -8.31 -1.43
CA SER A 27 1.96 -7.09 -2.16
C SER A 27 2.09 -5.82 -1.30
N SER A 28 2.03 -6.01 0.01
CA SER A 28 2.07 -4.96 1.01
C SER A 28 2.88 -5.40 2.22
N ARG A 29 3.65 -4.46 2.77
CA ARG A 29 4.35 -4.64 4.05
C ARG A 29 4.24 -3.36 4.85
N GLY A 30 3.70 -3.46 6.06
CA GLY A 30 3.72 -2.38 7.05
C GLY A 30 4.77 -2.66 8.12
N PHE A 31 5.58 -1.67 8.46
CA PHE A 31 6.48 -1.71 9.61
C PHE A 31 6.49 -0.37 10.33
N MET A 32 6.05 -0.37 11.60
CA MET A 32 5.89 0.84 12.43
C MET A 32 4.98 1.89 11.78
N ASP A 33 5.55 2.98 11.27
CA ASP A 33 4.89 4.09 10.55
C ASP A 33 5.13 4.05 9.03
N ASN A 34 5.95 3.11 8.55
CA ASN A 34 6.24 2.94 7.13
C ASN A 34 5.34 1.86 6.51
N PHE A 35 4.83 2.16 5.32
CA PHE A 35 4.05 1.22 4.53
C PHE A 35 4.63 1.14 3.12
N THR A 36 4.91 -0.07 2.65
CA THR A 36 5.48 -0.33 1.33
C THR A 36 4.51 -1.14 0.51
N LEU A 37 4.21 -0.64 -0.69
CA LEU A 37 3.45 -1.35 -1.71
C LEU A 37 4.29 -1.54 -2.95
N THR A 38 4.01 -2.63 -3.65
CA THR A 38 4.60 -2.88 -4.97
C THR A 38 3.48 -3.02 -5.99
N THR A 39 3.57 -2.24 -7.06
CA THR A 39 2.63 -2.25 -8.17
C THR A 39 3.37 -2.50 -9.48
N THR A 40 2.66 -3.06 -10.47
CA THR A 40 3.24 -3.36 -11.79
C THR A 40 3.44 -2.09 -12.63
N THR A 41 2.61 -1.07 -12.42
CA THR A 41 2.63 0.16 -13.19
C THR A 41 2.65 1.40 -12.28
N HIS A 42 3.22 2.49 -12.81
CA HIS A 42 3.21 3.79 -12.14
C HIS A 42 1.79 4.36 -12.00
N GLY A 43 0.90 4.09 -12.97
CA GLY A 43 -0.52 4.45 -12.87
C GLY A 43 -1.17 3.81 -11.65
N GLN A 44 -1.04 2.49 -11.49
CA GLN A 44 -1.55 1.79 -10.30
C GLN A 44 -0.97 2.33 -9.00
N ALA A 45 0.34 2.63 -8.96
CA ALA A 45 0.96 3.22 -7.77
C ALA A 45 0.26 4.50 -7.33
N ARG A 46 -0.04 5.40 -8.28
CA ARG A 46 -0.72 6.68 -8.00
C ARG A 46 -2.15 6.49 -7.49
N TRP A 47 -2.90 5.54 -8.08
CA TRP A 47 -4.25 5.21 -7.61
C TRP A 47 -4.23 4.62 -6.20
N MET A 48 -3.32 3.68 -5.93
CA MET A 48 -3.12 3.14 -4.58
C MET A 48 -2.76 4.23 -3.57
N LEU A 49 -1.86 5.16 -3.91
CA LEU A 49 -1.47 6.26 -3.01
C LEU A 49 -2.66 7.15 -2.63
N THR A 50 -3.54 7.46 -3.59
CA THR A 50 -4.77 8.23 -3.33
C THR A 50 -5.71 7.44 -2.40
N ALA A 51 -6.02 6.19 -2.75
CA ALA A 51 -6.90 5.34 -1.95
C ALA A 51 -6.38 5.14 -0.52
N MET A 52 -5.07 4.95 -0.35
CA MET A 52 -4.44 4.84 0.96
C MET A 52 -4.49 6.13 1.76
N THR A 53 -4.43 7.29 1.11
CA THR A 53 -4.53 8.59 1.79
C THR A 53 -5.94 8.79 2.33
N ASP A 54 -6.97 8.35 1.60
CA ASP A 54 -8.35 8.37 2.06
C ASP A 54 -8.55 7.43 3.27
N VAL A 55 -8.03 6.20 3.20
CA VAL A 55 -8.09 5.25 4.33
C VAL A 55 -7.29 5.75 5.54
N ALA A 56 -6.12 6.36 5.31
CA ALA A 56 -5.34 6.97 6.38
C ALA A 56 -6.13 8.08 7.07
N SER A 57 -6.87 8.90 6.32
CA SER A 57 -7.71 9.97 6.88
C SER A 57 -8.81 9.41 7.80
N LEU A 58 -9.45 8.30 7.42
CA LEU A 58 -10.43 7.59 8.26
C LEU A 58 -9.80 7.10 9.57
N ALA A 59 -8.55 6.64 9.50
CA ALA A 59 -7.76 6.24 10.66
C ALA A 59 -7.17 7.42 11.47
N ARG A 60 -7.49 8.68 11.11
CA ARG A 60 -6.90 9.92 11.67
C ARG A 60 -5.37 9.98 11.53
N MET A 61 -4.85 9.38 10.47
CA MET A 61 -3.45 9.39 10.07
C MET A 61 -3.25 10.28 8.84
N LYS A 62 -2.03 10.76 8.62
CA LYS A 62 -1.69 11.60 7.47
C LYS A 62 -0.36 11.17 6.85
N ASN A 63 -0.37 10.98 5.53
CA ASN A 63 0.85 10.73 4.77
C ASN A 63 1.67 12.01 4.61
N LYS A 64 3.00 11.89 4.69
CA LYS A 64 3.93 12.98 4.38
C LYS A 64 4.26 12.91 2.89
N ALA A 65 3.59 13.73 2.08
CA ALA A 65 3.74 13.71 0.62
C ALA A 65 5.20 13.87 0.12
N ALA A 66 6.04 14.62 0.84
CA ALA A 66 7.46 14.76 0.51
C ALA A 66 8.29 13.46 0.69
N LYS A 67 7.69 12.41 1.27
CA LYS A 67 8.31 11.10 1.54
C LYS A 67 7.62 9.94 0.80
N SER A 68 6.61 10.22 -0.01
CA SER A 68 5.74 9.23 -0.68
C SER A 68 6.07 9.09 -2.15
#